data_AF-A0A4R5DV47-F1
#
_entry.id   AF-A0A4R5DV47-F1
#
_cell.length_a   1.000
_cell.length_b   1.000
_cell.length_c   1.000
_cell.angle_alpha   90.00
_cell.angle_beta   90.00
_cell.angle_gamma   90.00
#
_symmetry.space_group_name_H-M   'P 1'
#
loop_
_entity.id
_entity.type
_entity.pdbx_description
1 polymer ?
#
loop_
_entity_poly.entity_id
_entity_poly.type
_entity_poly.pdbx_seq_one_letter_code
_entity_poly.pdbx_strand_id
1 'polypeptide(L)' 'MCCGKYGELHVDHVKPRSLYPKLALKLTNLQILCRACNMGKSNRFNDDWRPKDWKTRLRVFLNIKAPRE' A
#
# COMPACT_ATOMS: atom_id res chain seq x y z
N MET A 1 -9.62 -1.32 0.09
CA MET A 1 -9.58 -0.16 1.01
C MET A 1 -10.07 -0.65 2.36
N CYS A 2 -9.45 -0.27 3.49
CA CYS A 2 -9.77 -0.84 4.80
C CYS A 2 -11.20 -0.51 5.27
N CYS A 3 -11.50 0.78 5.44
CA CYS A 3 -12.75 1.23 6.07
C CYS A 3 -13.63 2.13 5.20
N GLY A 4 -13.23 2.43 3.96
CA GLY A 4 -14.03 3.27 3.06
C GLY A 4 -14.06 4.77 3.38
N LYS A 5 -13.35 5.24 4.43
CA LYS A 5 -13.39 6.65 4.82
C LYS A 5 -12.57 7.54 3.88
N TYR A 6 -13.12 8.72 3.60
CA TYR A 6 -12.50 9.80 2.82
C TYR A 6 -12.08 10.95 3.76
N GLY A 7 -11.08 11.75 3.38
CA GLY A 7 -10.54 12.86 4.20
C GLY A 7 -9.02 12.83 4.30
N GLU A 8 -8.48 12.94 5.52
CA GLU A 8 -7.03 12.83 5.78
C GLU A 8 -6.52 11.43 5.46
N LEU A 9 -5.87 11.30 4.30
CA LEU A 9 -5.27 10.07 3.79
C LEU A 9 -3.76 10.05 4.05
N HIS A 10 -3.26 8.88 4.39
CA HIS A 10 -1.88 8.59 4.72
C HIS A 10 -1.33 7.55 3.76
N VAL A 11 -0.08 7.71 3.36
CA VAL A 11 0.70 6.63 2.72
C VAL A 11 1.22 5.74 3.85
N ASP A 12 0.79 4.49 3.85
CA ASP A 12 1.17 3.46 4.82
C ASP A 12 2.02 2.38 4.17
N HIS A 13 2.82 1.69 4.99
CA HIS A 13 3.59 0.53 4.58
C HIS A 13 2.88 -0.76 4.97
N VAL A 14 2.57 -1.63 4.00
CA VAL A 14 2.08 -3.00 4.25
C VAL A 14 3.03 -3.72 5.20
N LYS A 15 4.33 -3.70 4.92
CA LYS A 15 5.40 -4.10 5.86
C LYS A 15 6.03 -2.85 6.50
N PRO A 16 5.86 -2.61 7.82
CA PRO A 16 6.25 -1.38 8.50
C PRO A 16 7.70 -0.98 8.27
N ARG A 17 7.94 0.31 8.00
CA ARG A 17 9.29 0.86 7.76
C ARG A 17 10.28 0.56 8.88
N SER A 18 9.84 0.62 10.14
CA SER A 18 10.70 0.39 11.31
C SER A 18 11.24 -1.05 11.38
N LEU A 19 10.51 -2.01 10.82
CA LEU A 19 10.89 -3.43 10.82
C LEU A 19 11.50 -3.86 9.47
N TYR A 20 11.12 -3.21 8.38
CA TYR A 20 11.54 -3.54 7.02
C TYR A 20 12.06 -2.30 6.27
N PRO A 21 13.15 -1.65 6.73
CA PRO A 21 13.64 -0.40 6.14
C PRO A 21 14.00 -0.52 4.66
N LYS A 22 14.46 -1.71 4.22
CA LYS A 22 14.76 -2.00 2.81
C LYS A 22 13.54 -1.91 1.87
N LEU A 23 12.33 -1.97 2.43
CA LEU A 23 11.07 -1.89 1.69
C LEU A 23 10.41 -0.51 1.77
N ALA A 24 11.02 0.45 2.46
CA ALA A 24 10.42 1.74 2.77
C ALA A 24 9.97 2.54 1.54
N LEU A 25 10.73 2.43 0.44
CA LEU A 25 10.50 3.16 -0.81
C LEU A 25 9.99 2.24 -1.94
N LYS A 26 9.68 0.97 -1.63
CA LYS A 26 9.12 0.05 -2.62
C LYS A 26 7.65 0.35 -2.79
N LEU A 27 7.25 0.85 -3.95
CA LEU A 27 5.84 1.16 -4.26
C LEU A 27 4.91 -0.04 -4.04
N THR A 28 5.41 -1.26 -4.29
CA THR A 28 4.70 -2.52 -4.02
C THR A 28 4.49 -2.82 -2.53
N ASN A 29 5.12 -2.08 -1.63
CA ASN A 29 4.94 -2.14 -0.17
C ASN A 29 4.10 -0.96 0.36
N LEU A 30 3.74 0.01 -0.48
CA LEU A 30 2.93 1.15 -0.08
C LEU A 30 1.44 0.89 -0.31
N GLN A 31 0.59 1.44 0.55
CA GLN A 31 -0.87 1.46 0.46
C GLN A 31 -1.43 2.79 0.99
N ILE A 32 -2.69 3.11 0.66
CA ILE A 32 -3.36 4.32 1.18
C ILE A 32 -4.35 3.92 2.27
N LEU A 33 -4.24 4.56 3.43
CA LEU A 33 -5.14 4.38 4.57
C LEU A 33 -5.62 5.74 5.10
N CYS A 34 -6.77 5.77 5.75
CA CYS A 34 -7.13 6.93 6.58
C CYS A 34 -6.27 6.94 7.85
N ARG A 35 -6.20 8.09 8.54
CA ARG A 35 -5.46 8.24 9.80
C ARG A 35 -5.77 7.15 10.84
N ALA A 36 -7.05 6.85 11.07
CA ALA A 36 -7.47 5.86 12.07
C ALA A 36 -6.99 4.45 11.73
N CYS A 37 -7.10 4.04 10.47
CA CYS A 37 -6.61 2.74 10.02
C CYS A 37 -5.08 2.66 10.06
N ASN A 38 -4.39 3.73 9.65
CA ASN A 38 -2.92 3.82 9.73
C ASN A 38 -2.43 3.65 11.18
N MET A 39 -2.98 4.41 12.12
CA MET A 39 -2.64 4.30 13.54
C MET A 39 -3.04 2.94 14.14
N GLY A 40 -4.18 2.39 13.72
CA GLY A 40 -4.64 1.06 14.15
C GLY A 40 -3.67 -0.05 13.73
N LYS A 41 -3.29 -0.06 12.45
CA LYS A 41 -2.30 -0.99 11.89
C LYS A 41 -0.94 -0.84 12.59
N SER A 42 -0.42 0.39 12.63
CA SER A 42 0.88 0.70 13.21
C SER A 42 1.99 -0.23 12.66
N ASN A 43 3.04 -0.44 13.44
CA ASN A 43 4.05 -1.47 13.21
C ASN A 43 3.64 -2.87 13.70
N ARG A 44 2.38 -3.04 14.12
CA ARG A 44 1.87 -4.28 14.76
C ARG A 44 1.34 -5.29 13.76
N PHE A 45 0.81 -4.80 12.63
CA PHE A 45 0.13 -5.63 11.65
C PHE A 45 0.69 -5.41 10.24
N ASN A 46 0.56 -6.43 9.38
CA ASN A 46 1.06 -6.43 8.01
C ASN A 46 -0.06 -6.53 6.95
N ASP A 47 -1.30 -6.24 7.31
CA ASP A 47 -2.44 -6.36 6.42
C ASP A 47 -2.30 -5.49 5.17
N ASP A 48 -2.72 -6.07 4.05
CA ASP A 48 -2.79 -5.42 2.74
C ASP A 48 -4.25 -5.14 2.40
N TRP A 49 -4.65 -3.87 2.48
CA TRP A 49 -6.01 -3.43 2.16
C TRP A 49 -6.15 -2.91 0.74
N ARG A 50 -5.18 -3.15 -0.15
CA ARG A 50 -5.30 -2.77 -1.56
C ARG A 50 -6.32 -3.66 -2.28
N PRO A 51 -7.00 -3.15 -3.33
CA PRO A 51 -7.92 -3.96 -4.11
C PRO A 51 -7.16 -5.09 -4.83
N LYS A 52 -7.81 -6.24 -5.07
CA LYS A 52 -7.14 -7.44 -5.63
C LYS A 52 -6.42 -7.17 -6.97
N ASP A 53 -6.92 -6.22 -7.75
CA ASP A 53 -6.39 -5.82 -9.06
C ASP A 53 -5.30 -4.72 -9.00
N TRP A 54 -4.82 -4.34 -7.81
CA TRP A 54 -3.89 -3.20 -7.65
C TRP A 54 -2.60 -3.34 -8.47
N LYS A 55 -2.10 -4.57 -8.67
CA LYS A 55 -0.90 -4.82 -9.49
C LYS A 55 -1.14 -4.49 -10.95
N THR A 56 -2.32 -4.84 -11.47
CA THR A 56 -2.74 -4.51 -12.85
C THR A 56 -2.85 -3.01 -13.00
N ARG A 57 -3.53 -2.34 -12.05
CA ARG A 57 -3.65 -0.87 -12.03
C ARG A 57 -2.29 -0.18 -12.00
N LEU A 58 -1.37 -0.69 -11.18
CA LEU A 58 -0.03 -0.12 -11.06
C LEU A 58 0.78 -0.27 -12.36
N ARG A 59 0.70 -1.43 -13.03
CA ARG A 59 1.37 -1.66 -14.33
C ARG A 59 0.89 -0.67 -15.39
N VAL A 60 -0.43 -0.46 -15.47
CA VAL A 60 -1.05 0.51 -16.39
C VAL A 60 -0.56 1.92 -16.08
N PHE A 61 -0.60 2.33 -14.80
CA PHE A 61 -0.19 3.68 -14.39
C PHE A 61 1.30 3.96 -14.68
N LEU A 62 2.16 2.97 -14.44
CA LEU A 62 3.60 3.09 -14.70
C LEU A 62 3.95 2.93 -16.19
N ASN A 63 2.96 2.78 -17.07
CA ASN A 63 3.15 2.49 -18.50
C ASN A 63 4.11 1.32 -18.77
N ILE A 64 4.16 0.36 -17.84
CA ILE A 64 4.97 -0.84 -17.98
C ILE A 64 4.14 -1.78 -18.86
N LYS A 65 4.48 -1.85 -20.16
CA LYS A 65 3.94 -2.90 -21.04
C LYS A 65 4.14 -4.23 -20.33
N ALA A 66 3.08 -5.03 -20.24
CA ALA A 66 3.16 -6.37 -19.67
C ALA A 66 4.36 -7.09 -20.32
N PRO A 67 5.22 -7.79 -19.54
CA PRO A 67 6.27 -8.58 -20.14
C PRO A 67 5.62 -9.53 -21.17
N ARG A 68 6.09 -9.46 -22.42
CA ARG A 68 5.81 -10.51 -23.39
C ARG A 68 6.49 -11.76 -22.82
N GLU A 69 5.64 -12.77 -22.61
CA GLU A 69 5.89 -14.20 -22.34
C GLU A 69 7.34 -14.60 -22.07
#